data_AF-A0A3D2N3W1-F1
#
_entry.id   AF-A0A3D2N3W1-F1
#
_cell.length_a   1.000
_cell.length_b   1.000
_cell.length_c   1.000
_cell.angle_alpha   90.00
_cell.angle_beta   90.00
_cell.angle_gamma   90.00
#
_symmetry.space_group_name_H-M   'P 1'
#
loop_
_entity.id
_entity.type
_entity.pdbx_description
1 polymer ?
#
loop_
_entity_poly.entity_id
_entity_poly.type
_entity_poly.pdbx_seq_one_letter_code
_entity_poly.pdbx_strand_id
1 'polypeptide(L)'
;MDLNIDFLTSKNYTRPARKPVAKGERSAEGGMWCVTVMPVAGLFMELFASNFITGAVLWALVIFLIWFGCFADLRQISGELDEASAARLRPLRMIPPAYICVRDKMRTGEYYRGIVLGILMAAAIVGNGFTQGLMVNEKSIPEKLKKSSVVSLSNFNGSSDNIIGEQLDSWFDGGYDTECTKSGTLFSTVYSGKHGGKSASVTIEIVHDGYAYRSIKATDVTIDGKKQEDDELRDTLKEIFIGDDENGTSVTTAGEDSTESSGKSETSEKDG
;
A
#
# COMPACT_ATOMS: atom_id res chain seq x y z
N MET A 1 -23.49 -69.21 -7.24
CA MET A 1 -23.86 -68.04 -6.41
C MET A 1 -23.79 -66.85 -7.33
N ASP A 2 -24.88 -66.57 -8.02
CA ASP A 2 -24.94 -65.52 -9.02
C ASP A 2 -25.10 -64.17 -8.32
N LEU A 3 -24.11 -63.31 -8.48
CA LEU A 3 -24.20 -61.91 -8.09
C LEU A 3 -25.25 -61.25 -8.98
N ASN A 4 -26.33 -60.82 -8.35
CA ASN A 4 -27.42 -60.11 -8.99
C ASN A 4 -26.96 -58.66 -9.29
N ILE A 5 -26.46 -58.44 -10.50
CA ILE A 5 -25.97 -57.14 -11.02
C ILE A 5 -27.13 -56.25 -11.54
N ASP A 6 -28.39 -56.59 -11.25
CA ASP A 6 -29.53 -55.79 -11.75
C ASP A 6 -29.95 -54.61 -10.86
N PHE A 7 -29.26 -54.37 -9.73
CA PHE A 7 -29.60 -53.25 -8.84
C PHE A 7 -28.94 -51.90 -9.21
N LEU A 8 -28.16 -51.85 -10.29
CA LEU A 8 -27.51 -50.64 -10.79
C LEU A 8 -28.04 -50.19 -12.16
N THR A 9 -29.31 -50.49 -12.46
CA THR A 9 -29.97 -49.87 -13.61
C THR A 9 -30.45 -48.47 -13.26
N SER A 10 -29.94 -47.51 -14.04
CA SER A 10 -30.04 -46.05 -13.97
C SER A 10 -31.45 -45.44 -14.06
N LYS A 11 -32.49 -46.10 -13.52
CA LYS A 11 -33.89 -45.68 -13.68
C LYS A 11 -34.42 -44.79 -12.54
N ASN A 12 -33.67 -44.59 -11.46
CA ASN A 12 -34.12 -43.80 -10.31
C ASN A 12 -33.23 -42.58 -9.98
N TYR A 13 -32.29 -42.20 -10.85
CA TYR A 13 -31.60 -40.91 -10.70
C TYR A 13 -32.34 -39.84 -11.50
N THR A 14 -33.41 -39.30 -10.93
CA THR A 14 -33.95 -38.01 -11.36
C THR A 14 -32.95 -36.94 -10.94
N ARG A 15 -32.19 -36.40 -11.90
CA ARG A 15 -31.47 -35.13 -11.71
C ARG A 15 -32.50 -34.15 -11.13
N PRO A 16 -32.25 -33.50 -9.98
CA PRO A 16 -33.17 -32.50 -9.47
C PRO A 16 -33.35 -31.47 -10.58
N ALA A 17 -34.59 -31.30 -11.05
CA ALA A 17 -34.92 -30.33 -12.06
C ALA A 17 -34.49 -28.96 -11.52
N ARG A 18 -33.41 -28.40 -12.08
CA ARG A 18 -33.01 -27.02 -11.78
C ARG A 18 -34.19 -26.15 -12.22
N LYS A 19 -34.96 -25.65 -11.24
CA LYS A 19 -36.01 -24.67 -11.51
C LYS A 19 -35.37 -23.53 -12.32
N PRO A 20 -36.01 -23.07 -13.40
CA PRO A 20 -35.47 -21.95 -14.17
C PRO A 20 -35.37 -20.76 -13.23
N VAL A 21 -34.13 -20.39 -12.93
CA VAL A 21 -33.78 -19.28 -12.04
C VAL A 21 -34.44 -18.02 -12.59
N ALA A 22 -35.31 -17.39 -11.80
CA ALA A 22 -36.04 -16.20 -12.24
C ALA A 22 -35.03 -15.10 -12.62
N LYS A 23 -35.40 -14.23 -13.56
CA LYS A 23 -34.49 -13.17 -14.07
C LYS A 23 -33.90 -12.28 -12.95
N GLY A 24 -34.60 -12.17 -11.82
CA GLY A 24 -34.14 -11.52 -10.58
C GLY A 24 -33.16 -12.34 -9.73
N GLU A 25 -33.26 -13.67 -9.69
CA GLU A 25 -32.32 -14.54 -8.96
C GLU A 25 -30.93 -14.56 -9.62
N ARG A 26 -30.85 -14.41 -10.95
CA ARG A 26 -29.57 -14.18 -11.66
C ARG A 26 -28.87 -12.88 -11.24
N SER A 27 -29.64 -11.85 -10.87
CA SER A 27 -29.12 -10.58 -10.36
C SER A 27 -28.69 -10.68 -8.89
N ALA A 28 -29.43 -11.46 -8.08
CA ALA A 28 -29.10 -11.71 -6.68
C ALA A 28 -27.77 -12.48 -6.51
N GLU A 29 -27.46 -13.42 -7.43
CA GLU A 29 -26.18 -14.12 -7.41
C GLU A 29 -24.99 -13.22 -7.78
N GLY A 30 -25.17 -12.29 -8.73
CA GLY A 30 -24.17 -11.29 -9.09
C GLY A 30 -23.94 -10.26 -7.98
N GLY A 31 -25.02 -9.79 -7.34
CA GLY A 31 -24.94 -8.84 -6.22
C GLY A 31 -24.10 -9.34 -5.04
N MET A 32 -24.20 -10.63 -4.71
CA MET A 32 -23.38 -11.21 -3.63
C MET A 32 -21.90 -11.34 -3.99
N TRP A 33 -21.57 -11.52 -5.26
CA TRP A 33 -20.18 -11.44 -5.70
C TRP A 33 -19.64 -10.02 -5.58
N CYS A 34 -20.42 -8.99 -5.91
CA CYS A 34 -20.02 -7.59 -5.69
C CYS A 34 -19.71 -7.32 -4.21
N VAL A 35 -20.53 -7.84 -3.29
CA VAL A 35 -20.26 -7.75 -1.84
C VAL A 35 -18.99 -8.50 -1.45
N THR A 36 -18.77 -9.68 -2.02
CA THR A 36 -17.63 -10.55 -1.72
C THR A 36 -16.30 -9.92 -2.13
N VAL A 37 -16.24 -9.27 -3.30
CA VAL A 37 -15.00 -8.66 -3.83
C VAL A 37 -14.79 -7.20 -3.38
N MET A 38 -15.74 -6.62 -2.63
CA MET A 38 -15.68 -5.25 -2.16
C MET A 38 -14.37 -4.88 -1.42
N PRO A 39 -13.75 -5.75 -0.61
CA PRO A 39 -12.48 -5.42 0.04
C PRO A 39 -11.34 -5.14 -0.96
N VAL A 40 -11.35 -5.78 -2.13
CA VAL A 40 -10.36 -5.53 -3.19
C VAL A 40 -10.54 -4.13 -3.79
N ALA A 41 -11.79 -3.71 -4.01
CA ALA A 41 -12.10 -2.35 -4.44
C ALA A 41 -11.67 -1.32 -3.37
N GLY A 42 -11.84 -1.66 -2.10
CA GLY A 42 -11.31 -0.88 -0.97
C GLY A 42 -9.80 -0.68 -1.07
N LEU A 43 -9.05 -1.77 -1.18
CA LEU A 43 -7.58 -1.73 -1.34
C LEU A 43 -7.13 -0.94 -2.57
N PHE A 44 -7.85 -1.03 -3.69
CA PHE A 44 -7.51 -0.29 -4.90
C PHE A 44 -7.77 1.22 -4.75
N MET A 45 -8.95 1.59 -4.25
CA MET A 45 -9.32 3.01 -4.04
C MET A 45 -8.45 3.67 -2.98
N GLU A 46 -7.98 2.87 -2.02
CA GLU A 46 -7.08 3.29 -0.97
C GLU A 46 -5.76 3.87 -1.52
N LEU A 47 -5.27 3.38 -2.67
CA LEU A 47 -4.06 3.93 -3.33
C LEU A 47 -4.17 5.42 -3.68
N PHE A 48 -5.39 5.96 -3.74
CA PHE A 48 -5.67 7.36 -4.04
C PHE A 48 -5.98 8.19 -2.78
N ALA A 49 -5.95 7.59 -1.60
CA ALA A 49 -6.18 8.33 -0.35
C ALA A 49 -4.98 9.24 -0.04
N SER A 50 -5.23 10.53 0.10
CA SER A 50 -4.18 11.53 0.33
C SER A 50 -3.74 11.64 1.78
N ASN A 51 -4.60 11.24 2.73
CA ASN A 51 -4.36 11.35 4.17
C ASN A 51 -5.05 10.20 4.90
N PHE A 52 -4.60 9.91 6.12
CA PHE A 52 -5.18 8.91 7.03
C PHE A 52 -6.72 8.99 7.17
N ILE A 53 -7.27 10.20 7.35
CA ILE A 53 -8.72 10.39 7.55
C ILE A 53 -9.51 9.91 6.33
N THR A 54 -9.02 10.21 5.12
CA THR A 54 -9.67 9.81 3.86
C THR A 54 -9.66 8.29 3.73
N GLY A 55 -8.53 7.64 4.06
CA GLY A 55 -8.43 6.17 4.08
C GLY A 55 -9.39 5.54 5.11
N ALA A 56 -9.48 6.11 6.32
CA ALA A 56 -10.39 5.64 7.36
C ALA A 56 -11.87 5.76 6.94
N VAL A 57 -12.25 6.89 6.33
CA VAL A 57 -13.61 7.10 5.81
C VAL A 57 -13.92 6.11 4.68
N LEU A 58 -12.97 5.87 3.77
CA LEU A 58 -13.10 4.88 2.70
C LEU A 58 -13.38 3.48 3.28
N TRP A 59 -12.58 3.04 4.25
CA TRP A 59 -12.75 1.72 4.86
C TRP A 59 -14.03 1.59 5.69
N ALA A 60 -14.45 2.66 6.38
CA ALA A 60 -15.75 2.71 7.02
C ALA A 60 -16.89 2.53 6.01
N LEU A 61 -16.77 3.16 4.83
CA LEU A 61 -17.72 3.02 3.74
C LEU A 61 -17.71 1.62 3.12
N VAL A 62 -16.54 1.00 2.92
CA VAL A 62 -16.41 -0.40 2.44
C VAL A 62 -17.11 -1.37 3.39
N ILE A 63 -16.82 -1.28 4.70
CA ILE A 63 -17.46 -2.12 5.72
C ILE A 63 -18.97 -1.89 5.74
N PHE A 64 -19.40 -0.63 5.67
CA PHE A 64 -20.80 -0.27 5.61
C PHE A 64 -21.50 -0.87 4.39
N LEU A 65 -20.91 -0.80 3.19
CA LEU A 65 -21.48 -1.36 1.97
C LEU A 65 -21.59 -2.89 2.04
N ILE A 66 -20.61 -3.56 2.63
CA ILE A 66 -20.64 -5.02 2.81
C ILE A 66 -21.78 -5.42 3.75
N TRP A 67 -21.89 -4.72 4.89
CA TRP A 67 -22.97 -4.92 5.85
C TRP A 67 -24.35 -4.62 5.24
N PHE A 68 -24.47 -3.49 4.53
CA PHE A 68 -25.70 -3.09 3.84
C PHE A 68 -26.08 -4.09 2.74
N GLY A 69 -25.10 -4.62 1.99
CA GLY A 69 -25.33 -5.66 1.00
C GLY A 69 -25.91 -6.94 1.62
N CYS A 70 -25.39 -7.37 2.76
CA CYS A 70 -25.95 -8.51 3.51
C CYS A 70 -27.36 -8.21 4.04
N PHE A 71 -27.62 -6.97 4.47
CA PHE A 71 -28.94 -6.54 4.94
C PHE A 71 -29.97 -6.53 3.80
N ALA A 72 -29.59 -6.00 2.63
CA ALA A 72 -30.43 -5.95 1.44
C ALA A 72 -30.72 -7.37 0.90
N ASP A 73 -29.71 -8.25 0.85
CA ASP A 73 -29.88 -9.67 0.48
C ASP A 73 -30.87 -10.35 1.43
N LEU A 74 -30.69 -10.24 2.76
CA LEU A 74 -31.61 -10.85 3.73
C LEU A 74 -33.05 -10.38 3.52
N ARG A 75 -33.27 -9.09 3.25
CA ARG A 75 -34.61 -8.55 3.00
C ARG A 75 -35.23 -9.14 1.74
N GLN A 76 -34.44 -9.33 0.68
CA GLN A 76 -34.91 -9.93 -0.57
C GLN A 76 -35.23 -11.42 -0.41
N ILE A 77 -34.36 -12.17 0.26
CA ILE A 77 -34.49 -13.63 0.35
C ILE A 77 -35.40 -14.08 1.50
N SER A 78 -35.66 -13.24 2.51
CA SER A 78 -36.40 -13.64 3.72
C SER A 78 -37.81 -14.17 3.47
N GLY A 79 -38.46 -13.78 2.37
CA GLY A 79 -39.77 -14.32 1.97
C GLY A 79 -39.70 -15.70 1.30
N GLU A 80 -38.52 -16.12 0.84
CA GLU A 80 -38.29 -17.40 0.16
C GLU A 80 -37.77 -18.50 1.10
N LEU A 81 -37.29 -18.13 2.29
CA LEU A 81 -36.74 -19.05 3.27
C LEU A 81 -37.78 -19.50 4.30
N ASP A 82 -37.65 -20.75 4.74
CA ASP A 82 -38.36 -21.25 5.92
C ASP A 82 -38.05 -20.39 7.15
N GLU A 83 -39.03 -20.23 8.03
CA GLU A 83 -38.95 -19.34 9.20
C GLU A 83 -37.78 -19.69 10.14
N ALA A 84 -37.49 -21.00 10.29
CA ALA A 84 -36.33 -21.48 11.05
C ALA A 84 -34.99 -21.08 10.42
N SER A 85 -34.90 -21.10 9.09
CA SER A 85 -33.69 -20.71 8.35
C SER A 85 -33.48 -19.19 8.38
N ALA A 86 -34.56 -18.41 8.24
CA ALA A 86 -34.53 -16.96 8.38
C ALA A 86 -34.13 -16.51 9.79
N ALA A 87 -34.64 -17.18 10.84
CA ALA A 87 -34.27 -16.91 12.22
C ALA A 87 -32.77 -17.14 12.49
N ARG A 88 -32.18 -18.16 11.86
CA ARG A 88 -30.74 -18.46 11.96
C ARG A 88 -29.87 -17.45 11.21
N LEU A 89 -30.34 -16.90 10.10
CA LEU A 89 -29.58 -15.96 9.26
C LEU A 89 -29.56 -14.52 9.81
N ARG A 90 -30.65 -14.08 10.45
CA ARG A 90 -30.81 -12.72 11.01
C ARG A 90 -29.65 -12.24 11.88
N PRO A 91 -29.17 -12.99 12.89
CA PRO A 91 -28.07 -12.53 13.75
C PRO A 91 -26.73 -12.49 13.00
N LEU A 92 -26.54 -13.36 12.00
CA LEU A 92 -25.29 -13.47 11.26
C LEU A 92 -25.00 -12.26 10.37
N ARG A 93 -26.00 -11.41 10.06
CA ARG A 93 -25.81 -10.19 9.25
C ARG A 93 -24.72 -9.25 9.78
N MET A 94 -24.46 -9.29 11.09
CA MET A 94 -23.43 -8.47 11.74
C MET A 94 -22.01 -9.00 11.47
N ILE A 95 -21.90 -10.24 10.98
CA ILE A 95 -20.66 -10.92 10.62
C ILE A 95 -20.78 -11.33 9.15
N PRO A 96 -20.54 -10.42 8.19
CA PRO A 96 -20.78 -10.66 6.77
C PRO A 96 -20.15 -11.96 6.21
N PRO A 97 -18.91 -12.36 6.56
CA PRO A 97 -18.36 -13.63 6.09
C PRO A 97 -19.19 -14.85 6.54
N ALA A 98 -19.62 -14.85 7.81
CA ALA A 98 -20.43 -15.93 8.37
C ALA A 98 -21.84 -15.94 7.81
N TYR A 99 -22.44 -14.76 7.58
CA TYR A 99 -23.72 -14.61 6.88
C TYR A 99 -23.68 -15.27 5.51
N ILE A 100 -22.71 -14.91 4.66
CA ILE A 100 -22.59 -15.43 3.30
C ILE A 100 -22.35 -16.94 3.30
N CYS A 101 -21.47 -17.45 4.17
CA CYS A 101 -21.23 -18.90 4.31
C CYS A 101 -22.51 -19.69 4.61
N VAL A 102 -23.30 -19.25 5.58
CA VAL A 102 -24.51 -19.97 5.98
C VAL A 102 -25.61 -19.82 4.92
N ARG A 103 -25.71 -18.64 4.31
CA ARG A 103 -26.66 -18.33 3.22
C ARG A 103 -26.39 -19.16 1.97
N ASP A 104 -25.14 -19.25 1.51
CA ASP A 104 -24.79 -20.06 0.34
C ASP A 104 -24.99 -21.56 0.62
N LYS A 105 -24.65 -22.02 1.83
CA LYS A 105 -24.89 -23.41 2.24
C LYS A 105 -26.37 -23.78 2.17
N MET A 106 -27.26 -22.84 2.49
CA MET A 106 -28.71 -23.03 2.43
C MET A 106 -29.27 -22.99 1.00
N ARG A 107 -28.72 -22.16 0.10
CA ARG A 107 -29.29 -21.97 -1.26
C ARG A 107 -28.66 -22.83 -2.34
N THR A 108 -27.33 -22.97 -2.35
CA THR A 108 -26.59 -23.65 -3.41
C THR A 108 -25.85 -24.89 -2.93
N GLY A 109 -25.73 -25.08 -1.61
CA GLY A 109 -24.90 -26.13 -1.01
C GLY A 109 -23.40 -25.80 -1.06
N GLU A 110 -23.05 -24.59 -1.51
CA GLU A 110 -21.68 -24.10 -1.63
C GLU A 110 -21.36 -23.17 -0.46
N TYR A 111 -20.08 -22.90 -0.20
CA TYR A 111 -19.67 -21.99 0.90
C TYR A 111 -18.47 -21.11 0.54
N TYR A 112 -18.02 -21.14 -0.72
CA TYR A 112 -16.76 -20.48 -1.11
C TYR A 112 -16.83 -18.96 -1.03
N ARG A 113 -17.98 -18.29 -1.27
CA ARG A 113 -18.03 -16.81 -1.30
C ARG A 113 -17.74 -16.21 0.07
N GLY A 114 -18.31 -16.80 1.13
CA GLY A 114 -18.02 -16.35 2.49
C GLY A 114 -16.57 -16.61 2.91
N ILE A 115 -15.96 -17.71 2.44
CA ILE A 115 -14.51 -17.95 2.61
C ILE A 115 -13.70 -16.90 1.86
N VAL A 116 -14.01 -16.64 0.59
CA VAL A 116 -13.32 -15.64 -0.23
C VAL A 116 -13.43 -14.27 0.42
N LEU A 117 -14.62 -13.85 0.86
CA LEU A 117 -14.80 -12.60 1.59
C LEU A 117 -13.95 -12.57 2.87
N GLY A 118 -13.90 -13.68 3.63
CA GLY A 118 -13.07 -13.80 4.83
C GLY A 118 -11.57 -13.63 4.52
N ILE A 119 -11.07 -14.29 3.47
CA ILE A 119 -9.68 -14.15 3.01
C ILE A 119 -9.40 -12.73 2.55
N LEU A 120 -10.29 -12.13 1.75
CA LEU A 120 -10.13 -10.76 1.27
C LEU A 120 -10.20 -9.74 2.41
N MET A 121 -11.00 -9.98 3.44
CA MET A 121 -11.03 -9.15 4.64
C MET A 121 -9.72 -9.26 5.42
N ALA A 122 -9.18 -10.47 5.59
CA ALA A 122 -7.90 -10.67 6.25
C ALA A 122 -6.76 -10.03 5.45
N ALA A 123 -6.75 -10.21 4.12
CA ALA A 123 -5.80 -9.58 3.23
C ALA A 123 -5.92 -8.05 3.25
N ALA A 124 -7.14 -7.52 3.31
CA ALA A 124 -7.40 -6.10 3.51
C ALA A 124 -6.85 -5.62 4.85
N ILE A 125 -7.08 -6.35 5.95
CA ILE A 125 -6.52 -5.98 7.26
C ILE A 125 -5.00 -5.98 7.23
N VAL A 126 -4.33 -6.92 6.53
CA VAL A 126 -2.87 -6.94 6.46
C VAL A 126 -2.32 -5.90 5.47
N GLY A 127 -3.00 -5.70 4.35
CA GLY A 127 -2.55 -4.89 3.24
C GLY A 127 -2.97 -3.42 3.29
N ASN A 128 -3.96 -3.06 4.11
CA ASN A 128 -4.44 -1.69 4.27
C ASN A 128 -3.34 -0.78 4.84
N GLY A 129 -3.20 0.41 4.27
CA GLY A 129 -2.24 1.44 4.65
C GLY A 129 -2.37 1.88 6.11
N PHE A 130 -3.54 1.73 6.71
CA PHE A 130 -3.75 1.90 8.16
C PHE A 130 -2.90 0.93 8.98
N THR A 131 -2.93 -0.35 8.64
CA THR A 131 -2.22 -1.40 9.36
C THR A 131 -0.74 -1.36 9.06
N GLN A 132 -0.38 -1.08 7.80
CA GLN A 132 1.01 -0.81 7.44
C GLN A 132 1.56 0.40 8.19
N GLY A 133 0.78 1.47 8.31
CA GLY A 133 1.14 2.69 9.03
C GLY A 133 1.26 2.50 10.54
N LEU A 134 0.41 1.66 11.16
CA LEU A 134 0.56 1.21 12.55
C LEU A 134 1.78 0.29 12.74
N MET A 135 2.20 -0.43 11.70
CA MET A 135 3.39 -1.27 11.71
C MET A 135 4.68 -0.49 11.46
N VAL A 136 4.63 0.79 11.06
CA VAL A 136 5.81 1.64 10.93
C VAL A 136 6.36 1.98 12.32
N ASN A 137 7.47 1.32 12.65
CA ASN A 137 8.22 1.52 13.89
C ASN A 137 9.67 1.94 13.59
N GLU A 138 10.35 2.48 14.60
CA GLU A 138 11.74 2.96 14.55
C GLU A 138 12.72 1.95 13.98
N LYS A 139 12.45 0.64 14.11
CA LYS A 139 13.28 -0.43 13.56
C LYS A 139 13.11 -0.65 12.05
N SER A 140 11.91 -0.40 11.54
CA SER A 140 11.57 -0.67 10.13
C SER A 140 11.94 0.48 9.20
N ILE A 141 12.03 1.70 9.74
CA ILE A 141 12.30 2.90 8.94
C ILE A 141 13.71 2.91 8.35
N PRO A 142 14.79 2.65 9.11
CA PRO A 142 16.14 2.57 8.57
C PRO A 142 16.26 1.58 7.40
N GLU A 143 15.69 0.38 7.53
CA GLU A 143 15.75 -0.63 6.47
C GLU A 143 14.98 -0.22 5.21
N LYS A 144 13.84 0.47 5.38
CA LYS A 144 13.09 1.01 4.25
C LYS A 144 13.84 2.15 3.58
N LEU A 145 14.40 3.08 4.35
CA LEU A 145 15.23 4.17 3.84
C LEU A 145 16.41 3.65 3.03
N LYS A 146 17.12 2.63 3.52
CA LYS A 146 18.26 2.03 2.79
C LYS A 146 17.89 1.47 1.42
N LYS A 147 16.62 1.11 1.19
CA LYS A 147 16.13 0.57 -0.08
C LYS A 147 15.43 1.62 -0.95
N SER A 148 15.24 2.83 -0.43
CA SER A 148 14.58 3.92 -1.16
C SER A 148 15.55 4.62 -2.12
N SER A 149 15.02 5.11 -3.24
CA SER A 149 15.78 5.94 -4.18
C SER A 149 16.09 7.31 -3.57
N VAL A 150 17.23 7.90 -3.93
CA VAL A 150 17.63 9.27 -3.57
C VAL A 150 16.60 10.30 -4.00
N VAL A 151 15.89 10.10 -5.11
CA VAL A 151 14.83 11.03 -5.57
C VAL A 151 13.64 11.11 -4.61
N SER A 152 13.50 10.14 -3.69
CA SER A 152 12.48 10.22 -2.63
C SER A 152 12.80 11.29 -1.55
N LEU A 153 14.06 11.73 -1.48
CA LEU A 153 14.47 12.82 -0.61
C LEU A 153 14.02 14.15 -1.24
N SER A 154 13.18 14.87 -0.51
CA SER A 154 12.63 16.18 -0.93
C SER A 154 13.68 17.27 -1.16
N ASN A 155 14.93 17.08 -0.72
CA ASN A 155 16.05 17.95 -1.06
C ASN A 155 16.48 17.80 -2.53
N PHE A 156 16.05 16.75 -3.24
CA PHE A 156 16.52 16.39 -4.57
C PHE A 156 15.36 16.33 -5.57
N ASN A 157 15.60 16.81 -6.77
CA ASN A 157 14.66 16.77 -7.90
C ASN A 157 15.34 16.12 -9.10
N GLY A 158 14.61 15.33 -9.89
CA GLY A 158 15.13 14.74 -11.13
C GLY A 158 14.90 13.24 -11.23
N SER A 159 15.77 12.55 -11.96
CA SER A 159 15.77 11.09 -12.11
C SER A 159 17.16 10.56 -11.78
N SER A 160 17.21 9.60 -10.85
CA SER A 160 18.42 8.89 -10.47
C SER A 160 18.05 7.47 -10.03
N ASP A 161 18.88 6.52 -10.43
CA ASP A 161 18.82 5.13 -9.98
C ASP A 161 19.54 4.94 -8.63
N ASN A 162 20.13 6.00 -8.07
CA ASN A 162 20.86 5.93 -6.80
C ASN A 162 19.94 5.53 -5.66
N ILE A 163 20.38 4.56 -4.87
CA ILE A 163 19.70 4.06 -3.68
C ILE A 163 20.38 4.64 -2.44
N ILE A 164 19.60 5.20 -1.52
CA ILE A 164 20.10 5.90 -0.31
C ILE A 164 21.09 5.03 0.47
N GLY A 165 20.78 3.74 0.67
CA GLY A 165 21.65 2.84 1.41
C GLY A 165 23.00 2.61 0.75
N GLU A 166 23.03 2.44 -0.57
CA GLU A 166 24.25 2.22 -1.34
C GLU A 166 25.15 3.46 -1.33
N GLN A 167 24.54 4.63 -1.43
CA GLN A 167 25.25 5.91 -1.36
C GLN A 167 25.87 6.16 0.04
N LEU A 168 25.11 5.87 1.10
CA LEU A 168 25.65 5.94 2.47
C LEU A 168 26.76 4.91 2.72
N ASP A 169 26.60 3.68 2.22
CA ASP A 169 27.60 2.61 2.34
C ASP A 169 28.90 2.99 1.59
N SER A 170 28.79 3.73 0.46
CA SER A 170 29.94 4.22 -0.29
C SER A 170 30.63 5.42 0.37
N TRP A 171 29.88 6.27 1.07
CA TRP A 171 30.43 7.48 1.69
C TRP A 171 31.11 7.21 3.04
N PHE A 172 30.60 6.26 3.84
CA PHE A 172 31.16 5.93 5.15
C PHE A 172 32.32 4.92 5.07
N ASP A 173 33.47 5.27 5.66
CA ASP A 173 34.64 4.41 5.81
C ASP A 173 34.35 3.23 6.74
N GLY A 174 34.14 2.05 6.17
CA GLY A 174 33.97 0.80 6.93
C GLY A 174 32.58 0.63 7.55
N GLY A 175 31.58 1.36 7.02
CA GLY A 175 30.17 1.26 7.43
C GLY A 175 29.75 2.29 8.48
N TYR A 176 28.50 2.18 8.93
CA TYR A 176 27.88 3.11 9.87
C TYR A 176 26.91 2.41 10.81
N ASP A 177 26.76 2.99 12.00
CA ASP A 177 25.71 2.69 12.95
C ASP A 177 24.46 3.50 12.60
N THR A 178 23.29 2.99 12.98
CA THR A 178 22.00 3.64 12.72
C THR A 178 21.17 3.75 13.98
N GLU A 179 20.72 4.95 14.28
CA GLU A 179 19.80 5.24 15.38
C GLU A 179 18.56 5.94 14.81
N CYS A 180 17.36 5.49 15.22
CA CYS A 180 16.11 6.10 14.79
C CYS A 180 15.29 6.47 16.02
N THR A 181 14.86 7.73 16.07
CA THR A 181 14.03 8.26 17.15
C THR A 181 12.70 8.73 16.60
N LYS A 182 11.61 8.50 17.33
CA LYS A 182 10.26 8.98 16.98
C LYS A 182 9.80 10.09 17.92
N SER A 183 9.39 11.21 17.36
CA SER A 183 8.69 12.29 18.04
C SER A 183 7.38 12.62 17.33
N GLY A 184 6.27 12.10 17.86
CA GLY A 184 4.95 12.25 17.23
C GLY A 184 4.89 11.61 15.83
N THR A 185 4.69 12.43 14.80
CA THR A 185 4.67 12.03 13.37
C THR A 185 6.03 12.14 12.69
N LEU A 186 7.05 12.63 13.40
CA LEU A 186 8.41 12.78 12.90
C LEU A 186 9.26 11.59 13.34
N PHE A 187 9.95 10.98 12.39
CA PHE A 187 11.03 10.03 12.64
C PHE A 187 12.34 10.68 12.22
N SER A 188 13.32 10.70 13.11
CA SER A 188 14.67 11.20 12.81
C SER A 188 15.63 10.02 12.84
N THR A 189 16.24 9.73 11.69
CA THR A 189 17.21 8.63 11.54
C THR A 189 18.60 9.23 11.37
N VAL A 190 19.50 8.90 12.29
CA VAL A 190 20.89 9.35 12.28
C VAL A 190 21.77 8.16 11.90
N TYR A 191 22.53 8.32 10.82
CA TYR A 191 23.57 7.41 10.38
C TYR A 191 24.91 7.95 10.85
N SER A 192 25.66 7.19 11.66
CA SER A 192 26.92 7.66 12.26
C SER A 192 28.06 6.70 11.94
N GLY A 193 29.20 7.23 11.50
CA GLY A 193 30.34 6.42 11.11
C GLY A 193 31.61 7.26 10.99
N LYS A 194 32.53 6.84 10.13
CA LYS A 194 33.72 7.62 9.79
C LYS A 194 33.71 8.01 8.32
N HIS A 195 34.27 9.18 8.00
CA HIS A 195 34.52 9.60 6.63
C HIS A 195 35.83 10.41 6.61
N GLY A 196 36.75 10.05 5.72
CA GLY A 196 38.10 10.64 5.70
C GLY A 196 38.85 10.47 7.03
N GLY A 197 38.59 9.37 7.75
CA GLY A 197 39.15 9.11 9.08
C GLY A 197 38.59 9.98 10.23
N LYS A 198 37.63 10.87 9.95
CA LYS A 198 36.95 11.71 10.96
C LYS A 198 35.59 11.14 11.30
N SER A 199 35.06 11.42 12.50
CA SER A 199 33.69 11.04 12.85
C SER A 199 32.70 11.82 11.98
N ALA A 200 31.73 11.15 11.38
CA ALA A 200 30.72 11.79 10.55
C ALA A 200 29.32 11.26 10.88
N SER A 201 28.30 12.09 10.69
CA SER A 201 26.91 11.66 10.77
C SER A 201 26.02 12.37 9.74
N VAL A 202 24.98 11.66 9.30
CA VAL A 202 23.96 12.14 8.37
C VAL A 202 22.59 11.89 8.99
N THR A 203 21.76 12.93 9.07
CA THR A 203 20.40 12.86 9.61
C THR A 203 19.38 12.94 8.48
N ILE A 204 18.48 11.95 8.44
CA ILE A 204 17.32 11.93 7.55
C ILE A 204 16.06 11.96 8.40
N GLU A 205 15.26 13.01 8.21
CA GLU A 205 13.95 13.17 8.81
C GLU A 205 12.83 12.68 7.90
N ILE A 206 11.89 11.96 8.49
CA ILE A 206 10.71 11.46 7.82
C ILE A 206 9.48 11.93 8.57
N VAL A 207 8.59 12.63 7.86
CA VAL A 207 7.25 12.92 8.34
C VAL A 207 6.33 11.83 7.83
N HIS A 208 5.79 11.04 8.77
CA HIS A 208 4.85 9.97 8.48
C HIS A 208 3.54 10.24 9.23
N ASP A 209 2.45 10.41 8.49
CA ASP A 209 1.13 10.77 9.05
C ASP A 209 0.34 9.56 9.59
N GLY A 210 0.98 8.38 9.61
CA GLY A 210 0.34 7.11 9.97
C GLY A 210 -0.25 6.38 8.77
N TYR A 211 -0.05 6.89 7.56
CA TYR A 211 -0.60 6.33 6.33
C TYR A 211 0.39 6.36 5.16
N ALA A 212 1.04 7.50 4.91
CA ALA A 212 2.04 7.67 3.87
C ALA A 212 3.25 8.48 4.36
N TYR A 213 4.38 8.34 3.66
CA TYR A 213 5.51 9.24 3.81
C TYR A 213 5.14 10.59 3.19
N ARG A 214 4.94 11.61 4.02
CA ARG A 214 4.59 12.96 3.56
C ARG A 214 5.82 13.70 3.06
N SER A 215 6.95 13.52 3.75
CA SER A 215 8.24 14.06 3.35
C SER A 215 9.36 13.21 3.90
N ILE A 216 10.38 12.97 3.09
CA ILE A 216 11.66 12.41 3.50
C ILE A 216 12.68 13.49 3.18
N LYS A 217 13.49 13.92 4.15
CA LYS A 217 14.43 15.04 3.97
C LYS A 217 15.74 14.72 4.66
N ALA A 218 16.86 14.88 3.96
CA ALA A 218 18.17 14.93 4.60
C ALA A 218 18.33 16.33 5.21
N THR A 219 18.46 16.40 6.53
CA THR A 219 18.40 17.68 7.27
C THR A 219 19.75 18.15 7.74
N ASP A 220 20.62 17.23 8.14
CA ASP A 220 21.88 17.58 8.79
C ASP A 220 23.00 16.65 8.37
N VAL A 221 24.19 17.21 8.19
CA VAL A 221 25.44 16.46 8.07
C VAL A 221 26.42 17.05 9.08
N THR A 222 27.06 16.20 9.88
CA THR A 222 28.10 16.60 10.83
C THR A 222 29.38 15.88 10.49
N ILE A 223 30.49 16.60 10.39
CA ILE A 223 31.83 16.03 10.19
C ILE A 223 32.75 16.60 11.26
N ASP A 224 33.43 15.73 12.01
CA ASP A 224 34.36 16.10 13.09
C ASP A 224 33.71 17.00 14.15
N GLY A 225 32.45 16.71 14.48
CA GLY A 225 31.65 17.50 15.43
C GLY A 225 31.18 18.86 14.90
N LYS A 226 31.51 19.23 13.66
CA LYS A 226 31.02 20.44 13.00
C LYS A 226 29.84 20.12 12.12
N LYS A 227 28.72 20.80 12.38
CA LYS A 227 27.52 20.73 11.56
C LYS A 227 27.74 21.57 10.30
N GLN A 228 27.46 20.98 9.14
CA GLN A 228 27.47 21.69 7.86
C GLN A 228 26.22 22.56 7.77
N GLU A 229 26.37 23.79 7.28
CA GLU A 229 25.27 24.77 7.13
C GLU A 229 25.05 25.14 5.66
N ASP A 230 23.80 25.49 5.31
CA ASP A 230 23.37 26.04 4.02
C ASP A 230 24.05 25.43 2.76
N ASP A 231 24.94 26.18 2.11
CA ASP A 231 25.63 25.75 0.88
C ASP A 231 26.59 24.59 1.14
N GLU A 232 27.31 24.58 2.25
CA GLU A 232 28.21 23.47 2.62
C GLU A 232 27.42 22.19 2.86
N LEU A 233 26.24 22.30 3.49
CA LEU A 233 25.32 21.18 3.66
C LEU A 233 24.82 20.67 2.31
N ARG A 234 24.42 21.58 1.41
CA ARG A 234 23.92 21.21 0.07
C ARG A 234 24.98 20.47 -0.73
N ASP A 235 26.20 20.99 -0.75
CA ASP A 235 27.30 20.41 -1.52
C ASP A 235 27.71 19.05 -0.95
N THR A 236 27.77 18.93 0.38
CA THR A 236 28.03 17.64 1.04
C THR A 236 26.92 16.64 0.76
N LEU A 237 25.64 17.06 0.73
CA LEU A 237 24.52 16.17 0.39
C LEU A 237 24.57 15.71 -1.07
N LYS A 238 25.04 16.56 -2.01
CA LYS A 238 25.27 16.15 -3.40
C LYS A 238 26.39 15.12 -3.48
N GLU A 239 27.51 15.37 -2.81
CA GLU A 239 28.63 14.43 -2.73
C GLU A 239 28.16 13.07 -2.21
N ILE A 240 27.37 13.06 -1.13
CA ILE A 240 26.86 11.82 -0.52
C ILE A 240 25.92 11.06 -1.47
N PHE A 241 24.92 11.73 -2.07
CA PHE A 241 23.78 11.05 -2.68
C PHE A 241 23.77 11.03 -4.22
N ILE A 242 24.57 11.87 -4.87
CA ILE A 242 24.68 11.94 -6.34
C ILE A 242 26.04 11.39 -6.79
N GLY A 243 27.11 11.69 -6.05
CA GLY A 243 28.49 11.41 -6.45
C GLY A 243 29.01 12.38 -7.53
N ASP A 244 30.31 12.31 -7.84
CA ASP A 244 30.98 13.19 -8.80
C ASP A 244 30.78 12.79 -10.29
N ASP A 245 30.06 11.69 -10.55
CA ASP A 245 29.97 11.14 -11.90
C ASP A 245 28.93 11.86 -12.78
N GLU A 246 29.43 12.58 -13.79
CA GLU A 246 28.70 13.19 -14.92
C GLU A 246 27.95 12.17 -15.82
N ASN A 247 27.75 10.92 -15.39
CA ASN A 247 27.04 9.92 -16.17
C ASN A 247 25.52 10.03 -15.93
N GLY A 248 24.90 10.96 -16.67
CA GLY A 248 23.48 10.87 -17.06
C GLY A 248 22.43 11.08 -15.97
N THR A 249 22.82 11.53 -14.78
CA THR A 249 21.89 11.81 -13.67
C THR A 249 21.53 13.30 -13.67
N SER A 250 20.29 13.65 -14.03
CA SER A 250 19.81 15.04 -13.99
C SER A 250 19.19 15.35 -12.61
N VAL A 251 19.93 15.09 -11.53
CA VAL A 251 19.46 15.37 -10.17
C VAL A 251 20.05 16.68 -9.68
N THR A 252 19.16 17.60 -9.31
CA THR A 252 19.52 18.89 -8.72
C THR A 252 19.01 18.94 -7.29
N THR A 253 19.71 19.68 -6.44
CA THR A 253 19.20 19.98 -5.09
C THR A 253 18.22 21.15 -5.16
N ALA A 254 17.16 21.12 -4.35
CA ALA A 254 16.19 22.20 -4.25
C ALA A 254 16.89 23.53 -3.90
N GLY A 255 16.87 24.50 -4.82
CA GLY A 255 17.54 25.80 -4.68
C GLY A 255 18.51 26.15 -5.81
N GLU A 256 18.79 25.25 -6.75
CA GLU A 256 19.45 25.62 -8.01
C GLU A 256 18.45 26.35 -8.92
N ASP A 257 18.38 27.67 -8.74
CA ASP A 257 17.73 28.55 -9.69
C ASP A 257 18.49 28.49 -11.02
N SER A 258 17.76 28.25 -12.09
CA SER A 258 18.23 28.19 -13.46
C SER A 258 18.70 29.57 -13.93
N THR A 259 19.93 29.95 -13.58
CA THR A 259 20.67 31.11 -14.09
C THR A 259 22.17 30.76 -13.94
N GLU A 260 23.09 30.89 -14.89
CA GLU A 260 23.12 31.49 -16.21
C GLU A 260 24.45 31.01 -16.88
N SER A 261 24.44 30.67 -18.17
CA SER A 261 25.50 31.15 -19.07
C SER A 261 24.96 31.25 -20.49
N SER A 262 24.50 32.47 -20.75
CA SER A 262 24.01 33.02 -21.99
C SER A 262 25.14 33.23 -23.00
N GLY A 263 24.86 33.05 -24.29
CA GLY A 263 25.78 33.31 -25.39
C GLY A 263 25.06 33.81 -26.64
N LYS A 264 24.38 34.95 -26.51
CA LYS A 264 23.81 35.73 -27.61
C LYS A 264 24.90 36.07 -28.64
N SER A 265 24.70 35.70 -29.90
CA SER A 265 25.46 36.22 -31.04
C SER A 265 24.48 36.67 -32.12
N GLU A 266 24.07 37.93 -32.04
CA GLU A 266 23.50 38.66 -33.19
C GLU A 266 24.64 39.26 -34.02
N THR A 267 24.72 38.77 -35.26
CA THR A 267 24.93 39.50 -36.54
C THR A 267 26.09 40.50 -36.68
N SER A 268 26.95 40.25 -37.68
CA SER A 268 27.51 41.32 -38.52
C SER A 268 27.65 40.90 -39.97
N GLU A 269 27.00 41.66 -40.82
CA GLU A 269 27.04 41.72 -42.28
C GLU A 269 28.39 42.29 -42.77
N LYS A 270 29.00 41.71 -43.83
CA LYS A 270 29.78 42.44 -44.84
C LYS A 270 30.20 41.57 -46.04
N ASP A 271 29.73 42.02 -47.20
CA ASP A 271 30.34 42.06 -48.55
C ASP A 271 31.40 41.01 -48.97
N GLY A 272 31.11 40.39 -50.11
CA GLY A 272 32.01 39.61 -50.96
C GLY A 272 31.27 38.98 -52.13
#